data_AF-A0AAN0IT75-F1
#
_entry.id   AF-A0AAN0IT75-F1
#
_cell.length_a   1.000
_cell.length_b   1.000
_cell.length_c   1.000
_cell.angle_alpha   90.00
_cell.angle_beta   90.00
_cell.angle_gamma   90.00
#
_symmetry.space_group_name_H-M   'P 1'
#
loop_
_entity.id
_entity.type
_entity.pdbx_description
1 polymer ?
#
loop_
_entity_poly.entity_id
_entity_poly.type
_entity_poly.pdbx_seq_one_letter_code
_entity_poly.pdbx_strand_id
1 'polypeptide(L)' 'MFVVKAYLPVNESFGFTGNLRGSAGGQAFPQCVFDHWQLLPGDPLDSKSMAGSVVVETRKRKGLAETANVPSLG' A
#
# COMPACT_ATOMS: atom_id res chain seq x y z
N MET A 1 13.01 -12.28 -24.85
CA MET A 1 12.84 -11.58 -23.56
C MET A 1 11.92 -10.39 -23.81
N PHE A 2 10.84 -10.26 -23.05
CA PHE A 2 9.93 -9.12 -23.15
C PHE A 2 10.00 -8.31 -21.86
N VAL A 3 9.89 -6.98 -21.97
CA VAL A 3 9.86 -6.08 -20.82
C VAL A 3 8.44 -5.55 -20.68
N VAL A 4 7.82 -5.84 -19.53
CA VAL A 4 6.51 -5.31 -19.16
C VAL A 4 6.75 -4.29 -18.04
N LYS A 5 6.16 -3.10 -18.18
CA LYS A 5 6.15 -2.07 -17.13
C LYS A 5 4.74 -1.95 -16.58
N ALA A 6 4.64 -1.91 -15.25
CA ALA A 6 3.38 -1.75 -14.53
C ALA A 6 3.66 -1.02 -13.21
N TYR A 7 2.63 -0.42 -12.64
CA TYR A 7 2.69 0.16 -11.30
C TYR A 7 2.27 -0.88 -10.26
N LEU A 8 3.00 -0.93 -9.15
CA LEU A 8 2.75 -1.81 -8.02
C LEU A 8 2.65 -0.96 -6.74
N PRO A 9 1.50 -0.96 -6.04
CA PRO A 9 1.39 -0.31 -4.75
C PRO A 9 2.44 -0.84 -3.77
N VAL A 10 3.15 0.06 -3.08
CA VAL A 10 4.26 -0.32 -2.19
C VAL A 10 3.80 -1.24 -1.06
N ASN A 11 2.59 -1.02 -0.52
CA ASN A 11 1.98 -1.84 0.52
C ASN A 11 1.68 -3.29 0.06
N GLU A 12 1.59 -3.54 -1.25
CA GLU A 12 1.36 -4.88 -1.83
C GLU A 12 2.66 -5.51 -2.38
N SER A 13 3.79 -4.81 -2.29
CA SER A 13 5.07 -5.28 -2.85
C SER A 13 5.78 -6.34 -2.00
N PHE A 14 5.41 -6.48 -0.72
CA PHE A 14 6.01 -7.44 0.19
C PHE A 14 5.72 -8.88 -0.25
N GLY A 15 6.76 -9.65 -0.58
CA GLY A 15 6.61 -11.03 -1.08
C GLY A 15 6.27 -11.13 -2.58
N PHE A 16 6.04 -10.02 -3.27
CA PHE A 16 5.67 -10.00 -4.69
C PHE A 16 6.63 -10.79 -5.58
N THR A 17 7.94 -10.59 -5.40
CA THR A 17 8.97 -11.25 -6.22
C THR A 17 8.91 -12.77 -6.14
N GLY A 18 8.68 -13.32 -4.94
CA GLY A 18 8.54 -14.77 -4.74
C GLY A 18 7.28 -15.29 -5.42
N ASN A 19 6.16 -14.61 -5.20
CA ASN A 19 4.87 -14.97 -5.77
C ASN A 19 4.88 -14.95 -7.30
N LEU A 20 5.36 -13.85 -7.90
CA LEU A 20 5.42 -13.72 -9.36
C LEU A 20 6.32 -14.79 -9.99
N ARG A 21 7.48 -15.04 -9.39
CA ARG A 21 8.40 -16.08 -9.87
C ARG A 21 7.76 -17.46 -9.81
N GLY A 22 7.09 -17.79 -8.70
CA GLY A 22 6.36 -19.05 -8.55
C GLY A 22 5.24 -19.21 -9.58
N SER A 23 4.40 -18.19 -9.74
CA SER A 23 3.28 -18.20 -10.69
C SER A 23 3.72 -18.24 -12.16
N ALA A 24 4.89 -17.69 -12.49
CA ALA A 24 5.43 -17.67 -13.85
C ALA A 24 6.40 -18.84 -14.15
N GLY A 25 6.39 -19.91 -13.34
CA GLY A 25 7.26 -21.07 -13.55
C GLY A 25 8.76 -20.74 -13.52
N GLY A 26 9.16 -19.71 -12.77
CA GLY A 26 10.55 -19.27 -12.64
C GLY A 26 11.05 -18.32 -13.73
N GLN A 27 10.23 -17.99 -14.73
CA GLN A 27 10.67 -17.24 -15.91
C GLN A 27 10.60 -15.71 -15.75
N ALA A 28 9.87 -15.22 -14.74
CA ALA A 28 9.73 -13.79 -14.48
C ALA A 28 10.78 -13.28 -13.48
N PHE A 29 11.41 -12.15 -13.84
CA PHE A 29 12.42 -11.46 -13.02
C PHE A 29 11.99 -10.00 -12.81
N PRO A 30 11.24 -9.71 -11.73
CA PRO A 30 10.80 -8.34 -11.47
C PRO A 30 11.96 -7.47 -10.98
N GLN A 31 11.98 -6.23 -11.46
CA GLN A 31 12.79 -5.15 -10.92
C GLN A 31 11.85 -4.04 -10.47
N CYS A 32 11.90 -3.68 -9.19
CA CYS A 32 11.05 -2.65 -8.61
C CYS A 32 11.89 -1.39 -8.34
N VAL A 33 11.41 -0.24 -8.80
CA VAL A 33 11.96 1.09 -8.49
C VAL A 33 10.83 1.98 -7.99
N PHE A 34 11.15 2.95 -7.14
CA PHE A 34 10.19 3.99 -6.77
C PHE A 34 9.92 4.89 -7.98
N ASP A 35 8.66 5.24 -8.21
CA ASP A 35 8.21 6.04 -9.36
C ASP A 35 7.49 7.32 -8.91
N HIS A 36 6.33 7.19 -8.24
CA HIS A 36 5.52 8.34 -7.80
C HIS A 36 4.69 8.05 -6.55
N TRP A 37 4.03 9.10 -6.04
CA TRP A 37 2.99 9.02 -5.03
C TRP A 37 1.61 9.05 -5.67
N GLN A 38 0.73 8.13 -5.27
CA GLN A 38 -0.66 8.08 -5.71
C GLN A 38 -1.58 8.19 -4.49
N LEU A 39 -2.71 8.88 -4.63
CA LEU A 39 -3.73 8.96 -3.59
C LEU A 39 -4.36 7.58 -3.35
N LEU A 40 -4.39 7.15 -2.09
CA LEU A 40 -5.12 5.96 -1.69
C LEU A 40 -6.61 6.27 -1.67
N PRO A 41 -7.47 5.48 -2.33
CA PRO A 41 -8.90 5.78 -2.38
C PRO A 41 -9.57 5.53 -1.02
N GLY A 42 -10.55 6.38 -0.70
CA GLY A 42 -11.29 6.36 0.55
C GLY A 42 -11.02 7.58 1.44
N ASP A 43 -11.99 7.91 2.29
CA ASP A 43 -11.85 9.00 3.26
C ASP A 43 -10.95 8.54 4.43
N PRO A 44 -9.78 9.18 4.69
CA PRO A 44 -8.92 8.82 5.81
C PRO A 44 -9.55 9.01 7.19
N LEU A 45 -10.69 9.72 7.29
CA LEU A 45 -11.46 9.91 8.51
C LEU A 45 -12.53 8.83 8.72
N ASP A 46 -12.92 8.13 7.67
CA ASP A 46 -13.80 6.96 7.77
C ASP A 46 -12.98 5.71 8.05
N SER A 47 -13.07 5.18 9.26
CA SER A 47 -12.35 3.97 9.70
C SER A 47 -12.69 2.71 8.90
N LYS A 48 -13.79 2.72 8.12
CA LYS A 48 -14.17 1.62 7.23
C LYS A 48 -13.52 1.73 5.85
N SER A 49 -12.92 2.86 5.51
CA SER A 49 -12.22 3.05 4.24
C SER A 49 -10.80 2.46 4.30
N MET A 50 -10.21 2.16 3.13
CA MET A 50 -8.83 1.69 3.06
C MET A 50 -7.84 2.73 3.60
N ALA A 51 -8.10 4.01 3.36
CA ALA A 51 -7.28 5.08 3.91
C ALA A 51 -7.44 5.19 5.43
N GLY A 52 -8.66 5.05 5.94
CA GLY A 52 -8.95 5.11 7.37
C GLY A 52 -8.35 3.95 8.16
N SER A 53 -8.34 2.73 7.62
CA SER A 53 -7.72 1.58 8.28
C SER A 53 -6.21 1.79 8.49
N VAL A 54 -5.51 2.29 7.47
CA VAL A 54 -4.08 2.62 7.55
C VAL A 54 -3.82 3.70 8.60
N VAL A 55 -4.68 4.72 8.70
CA VAL A 55 -4.59 5.77 9.72
C VAL A 55 -4.76 5.19 11.11
N VAL A 56 -5.82 4.39 11.34
CA VAL A 56 -6.13 3.78 12.64
C VAL A 56 -4.99 2.86 13.10
N GLU A 57 -4.52 1.95 12.25
CA GLU A 57 -3.42 1.04 12.55
C GLU A 57 -2.12 1.79 12.86
N THR A 58 -1.83 2.85 12.11
CA THR A 58 -0.64 3.68 12.33
C THR A 58 -0.72 4.41 13.66
N ARG A 59 -1.88 4.99 14.00
CA ARG A 59 -2.12 5.67 15.28
C ARG A 59 -1.97 4.71 16.46
N LYS A 60 -2.58 3.53 16.37
CA LYS A 60 -2.46 2.46 17.36
C LYS A 60 -1.01 2.08 17.61
N ARG A 61 -0.23 1.86 16.54
CA ARG A 61 1.21 1.55 16.62
C ARG A 61 2.03 2.68 17.27
N LYS A 62 1.55 3.91 17.19
CA LYS A 62 2.17 5.10 17.81
C LYS A 62 1.65 5.41 19.21
N GLY A 63 0.75 4.59 19.76
CA GLY A 63 0.15 4.83 21.08
C GLY A 63 -0.82 6.00 21.13
N LEU A 64 -1.38 6.39 19.98
CA LEU A 64 -2.36 7.48 19.87
C LEU A 64 -3.79 6.93 19.89
N ALA A 65 -4.75 7.75 20.29
CA ALA A 65 -6.16 7.39 20.30
C ALA A 65 -6.67 7.06 18.88
N GLU A 66 -7.35 5.93 18.71
CA GLU A 66 -7.75 5.40 17.39
C GLU A 66 -8.78 6.28 16.67
N THR A 67 -9.70 6.91 17.42
CA THR A 67 -10.87 7.64 16.85
C THR A 67 -11.04 9.05 17.40
N ALA A 68 -10.23 9.49 18.36
CA ALA A 68 -10.38 10.80 18.96
C ALA A 68 -9.66 11.86 18.10
N ASN A 69 -10.46 12.65 17.38
CA ASN A 69 -10.08 13.97 16.87
C ASN A 69 -8.90 13.97 15.88
N VAL A 70 -9.06 13.39 14.69
CA VAL A 70 -8.29 13.93 13.55
C VAL A 70 -8.98 15.25 13.20
N PRO A 71 -8.38 16.42 13.46
CA PRO A 71 -9.04 17.68 13.18
C PRO A 71 -9.37 17.73 11.69
N SER A 72 -10.59 18.16 11.32
CA SER A 72 -10.88 18.48 9.94
C SER A 72 -9.86 19.52 9.50
N LEU A 73 -9.11 19.24 8.42
CA LEU A 73 -8.35 20.28 7.74
C LEU A 73 -9.41 21.24 7.18
N GLY A 74 -9.69 22.31 7.93
CA GLY A 74 -10.56 23.40 7.50
C GLY A 74 -10.03 24.07 6.25
#